data_AF-A0A3E2NM70-F1
#
_entry.id   AF-A0A3E2NM70-F1
#
_cell.length_a   1.000
_cell.length_b   1.000
_cell.length_c   1.000
_cell.angle_alpha   90.00
_cell.angle_beta   90.00
_cell.angle_gamma   90.00
#
_symmetry.space_group_name_H-M   'P 1'
#
loop_
_entity.id
_entity.type
_entity.pdbx_description
1 polymer ?
#
loop_
_entity_poly.entity_id
_entity_poly.type
_entity_poly.pdbx_seq_one_letter_code
_entity_poly.pdbx_strand_id
1 'polypeptide(L)'
;MIEQQIKSAIRDIPDFPKPGIIFKDITPILKDPGLCGDIVDAFVREVKGIRIDAVAGVESRGFLFGLNLAQKLGVPFVPVRKAGKLPHTVKQKVYELEYGTATIELHTDAFKAGDHILIHDDLLATGGTVAATSELIQEMGGKVAGFTFVVGLGFLNGHERIEPINNKVIVLAKY
;
A
#
# COMPACT_ATOMS: atom_id res chain seq x y z
N MET A 1 -2.34 -8.39 -20.97
CA MET A 1 -3.03 -7.55 -19.95
C MET A 1 -2.05 -7.29 -18.81
N ILE A 2 -2.12 -6.14 -18.12
CA ILE A 2 -1.16 -5.76 -17.07
C ILE A 2 -0.98 -6.85 -16.00
N GLU A 3 -2.08 -7.50 -15.59
CA GLU A 3 -2.06 -8.63 -14.65
C GLU A 3 -1.12 -9.76 -15.09
N GLN A 4 -1.17 -10.16 -16.37
CA GLN A 4 -0.34 -11.24 -16.90
C GLN A 4 1.14 -10.85 -16.90
N GLN A 5 1.45 -9.60 -17.27
CA GLN A 5 2.83 -9.10 -17.26
C GLN A 5 3.40 -9.08 -15.83
N ILE A 6 2.60 -8.60 -14.86
CA ILE A 6 2.95 -8.67 -13.44
C ILE A 6 3.19 -10.13 -13.05
N LYS A 7 2.22 -11.02 -13.27
CA LYS A 7 2.32 -12.44 -12.89
C LYS A 7 3.53 -13.16 -13.49
N SER A 8 3.88 -12.86 -14.74
CA SER A 8 5.05 -13.42 -15.42
C SER A 8 6.38 -12.90 -14.87
N ALA A 9 6.40 -11.70 -14.28
CA ALA A 9 7.60 -11.12 -13.68
C ALA A 9 7.78 -11.52 -12.20
N ILE A 10 6.70 -11.85 -11.49
CA ILE A 10 6.78 -12.29 -10.09
C ILE A 10 7.59 -13.58 -9.99
N ARG A 11 8.52 -13.59 -9.02
CA ARG A 11 9.28 -14.78 -8.66
C ARG A 11 8.75 -15.36 -7.35
N ASP A 12 8.45 -16.65 -7.37
CA ASP A 12 8.08 -17.38 -6.16
C ASP A 12 9.35 -17.82 -5.41
N ILE A 13 9.43 -17.48 -4.13
CA ILE A 13 10.52 -17.92 -3.24
C ILE A 13 9.91 -18.87 -2.19
N PRO A 14 10.18 -20.18 -2.27
CA PRO A 14 9.68 -21.14 -1.28
C PRO A 14 10.35 -20.93 0.08
N ASP A 15 9.62 -21.26 1.13
CA ASP A 15 10.07 -21.31 2.53
C ASP A 15 10.63 -19.98 3.08
N PHE A 16 10.13 -18.85 2.56
CA PHE A 16 10.49 -17.52 3.04
C PHE A 16 9.26 -16.72 3.49
N PRO A 17 9.30 -16.00 4.62
CA PRO A 17 10.41 -15.88 5.57
C PRO A 17 10.54 -17.08 6.54
N LYS A 18 9.59 -18.03 6.50
CA LYS A 18 9.58 -19.26 7.29
C LYS A 18 9.11 -20.44 6.41
N PRO A 19 9.43 -21.69 6.79
CA PRO A 19 8.98 -22.88 6.08
C PRO A 19 7.47 -22.91 5.86
N GLY A 20 7.03 -23.35 4.68
CA GLY A 20 5.63 -23.46 4.28
C GLY A 20 5.04 -22.20 3.64
N ILE A 21 5.79 -21.10 3.52
CA ILE A 21 5.34 -19.87 2.84
C ILE A 21 5.96 -19.77 1.45
N ILE A 22 5.14 -19.49 0.43
CA ILE A 22 5.59 -19.07 -0.89
C ILE A 22 5.58 -17.55 -0.94
N PHE A 23 6.75 -16.93 -0.84
CA PHE A 23 6.87 -15.49 -0.92
C PHE A 23 6.81 -15.00 -2.36
N LYS A 24 5.97 -14.00 -2.62
CA LYS A 24 5.85 -13.33 -3.92
C LYS A 24 6.86 -12.20 -4.02
N ASP A 25 8.01 -12.46 -4.64
CA ASP A 25 9.07 -11.49 -4.83
C ASP A 25 8.78 -10.60 -6.06
N ILE A 26 8.54 -9.32 -5.80
CA ILE A 26 8.27 -8.30 -6.83
C ILE A 26 9.53 -7.72 -7.45
N THR A 27 10.72 -7.97 -6.90
CA THR A 27 11.95 -7.30 -7.34
C THR A 27 12.32 -7.50 -8.82
N PRO A 28 11.93 -8.59 -9.52
CA PRO A 28 12.15 -8.67 -10.96
C PRO A 28 11.34 -7.63 -11.76
N ILE A 29 10.17 -7.19 -11.28
CA ILE A 29 9.40 -6.09 -11.88
C ILE A 29 10.26 -4.82 -11.93
N LEU A 30 11.00 -4.54 -10.85
CA LEU A 30 11.82 -3.34 -10.70
C LEU A 30 13.00 -3.28 -11.68
N LYS A 31 13.34 -4.41 -12.31
CA LYS A 31 14.38 -4.48 -13.36
C LYS A 31 13.84 -4.07 -14.73
N ASP A 32 12.52 -4.04 -14.89
CA ASP A 32 11.84 -3.64 -16.12
C ASP A 32 11.22 -2.25 -15.93
N PRO A 33 11.89 -1.17 -16.40
CA PRO A 33 11.37 0.18 -16.27
C PRO A 33 10.06 0.39 -17.05
N GLY A 34 9.84 -0.37 -18.12
CA GLY A 34 8.60 -0.32 -18.91
C GLY A 34 7.43 -0.87 -18.10
N LEU A 35 7.60 -2.06 -17.53
CA LEU A 35 6.58 -2.66 -16.66
C LEU A 35 6.31 -1.81 -15.41
N CYS A 36 7.34 -1.19 -14.83
CA CYS A 36 7.15 -0.24 -13.73
C CYS A 36 6.25 0.95 -14.13
N GLY A 37 6.50 1.53 -15.30
CA GLY A 37 5.66 2.59 -15.87
C GLY A 37 4.22 2.13 -16.09
N ASP A 38 4.05 0.97 -16.71
CA ASP A 38 2.74 0.38 -17.03
C ASP A 38 1.90 0.09 -15.77
N ILE A 39 2.54 -0.35 -14.68
CA ILE A 39 1.89 -0.57 -13.38
C ILE A 39 1.36 0.75 -12.82
N VAL A 40 2.17 1.80 -12.82
CA VAL A 40 1.74 3.13 -12.33
C VAL A 40 0.62 3.68 -13.22
N ASP A 41 0.73 3.53 -14.55
CA ASP A 41 -0.33 3.90 -15.49
C ASP A 41 -1.64 3.14 -15.25
N ALA A 42 -1.56 1.86 -14.90
CA ALA A 42 -2.72 1.08 -14.53
C ALA A 42 -3.39 1.64 -13.28
N PHE A 43 -2.63 1.95 -12.22
CA PHE A 43 -3.21 2.57 -11.03
C PHE A 43 -3.89 3.90 -11.33
N VAL A 44 -3.24 4.79 -12.10
CA VAL A 44 -3.83 6.09 -12.47
C VAL A 44 -5.16 5.92 -13.21
N ARG A 45 -5.26 4.93 -14.10
CA ARG A 45 -6.53 4.60 -14.79
C ARG A 45 -7.61 4.11 -13.81
N GLU A 46 -7.26 3.21 -12.90
CA GLU A 46 -8.19 2.61 -11.94
C GLU A 46 -8.70 3.62 -10.90
N VAL A 47 -7.87 4.59 -10.50
CA VAL A 47 -8.28 5.64 -9.55
C VAL A 47 -8.96 6.85 -10.20
N LYS A 48 -9.19 6.81 -11.51
CA LYS A 48 -9.77 7.94 -12.25
C LYS A 48 -11.16 8.31 -11.68
N GLY A 49 -11.34 9.59 -11.40
CA GLY A 49 -12.59 10.11 -10.83
C GLY A 49 -12.71 9.97 -9.31
N ILE A 50 -11.73 9.35 -8.64
CA ILE A 50 -11.60 9.38 -7.18
C ILE A 50 -10.88 10.68 -6.81
N ARG A 51 -11.43 11.43 -5.85
CA ARG A 51 -10.72 12.57 -5.27
C ARG A 51 -9.57 12.03 -4.41
N ILE A 52 -8.35 12.45 -4.75
CA ILE A 52 -7.14 12.10 -4.03
C ILE A 52 -6.39 13.41 -3.80
N ASP A 53 -6.15 13.73 -2.53
CA ASP A 53 -5.42 14.93 -2.11
C ASP A 53 -3.96 14.57 -1.72
N ALA A 54 -3.66 13.30 -1.38
CA ALA A 54 -2.31 12.76 -1.20
C ALA A 54 -2.26 11.22 -1.35
N VAL A 55 -1.07 10.66 -1.58
CA VAL A 55 -0.83 9.20 -1.56
C VAL A 55 0.01 8.83 -0.35
N ALA A 56 -0.50 7.97 0.53
CA ALA A 56 0.24 7.38 1.62
C ALA A 56 0.83 6.03 1.21
N GLY A 57 2.16 5.92 1.14
CA GLY A 57 2.84 4.65 0.91
C GLY A 57 3.19 3.97 2.24
N VAL A 58 2.97 2.67 2.34
CA VAL A 58 3.40 1.86 3.50
C VAL A 58 4.83 1.38 3.29
N GLU A 59 5.69 1.54 4.31
CA GLU A 59 7.10 1.18 4.14
C GLU A 59 7.35 -0.34 4.00
N SER A 60 8.48 -0.74 3.43
CA SER A 60 9.36 0.05 2.56
C SER A 60 8.99 -0.13 1.09
N ARG A 61 8.36 -1.27 0.77
CA ARG A 61 8.10 -1.67 -0.62
C ARG A 61 6.93 -0.91 -1.24
N GLY A 62 5.94 -0.49 -0.46
CA GLY A 62 4.92 0.45 -0.92
C GLY A 62 5.49 1.78 -1.42
N PHE A 63 6.70 2.18 -1.02
CA PHE A 63 7.30 3.41 -1.53
C PHE A 63 7.69 3.31 -3.01
N LEU A 64 8.00 2.10 -3.49
CA LEU A 64 8.54 1.86 -4.83
C LEU A 64 7.56 2.30 -5.93
N PHE A 65 6.26 2.11 -5.71
CA PHE A 65 5.22 2.55 -6.63
C PHE A 65 4.37 3.69 -6.08
N GLY A 66 4.24 3.82 -4.75
CA GLY A 66 3.45 4.88 -4.12
C GLY A 66 3.96 6.28 -4.45
N LEU A 67 5.28 6.50 -4.42
CA LEU A 67 5.86 7.80 -4.77
C LEU A 67 5.63 8.15 -6.26
N ASN A 68 5.86 7.19 -7.15
CA ASN A 68 5.64 7.37 -8.59
C ASN A 68 4.16 7.62 -8.91
N LEU A 69 3.25 6.95 -8.21
CA LEU A 69 1.81 7.17 -8.32
C LEU A 69 1.43 8.58 -7.86
N ALA A 70 1.94 9.03 -6.71
CA ALA A 70 1.72 10.40 -6.22
C ALA A 70 2.18 11.45 -7.24
N GLN A 71 3.39 11.27 -7.78
CA GLN A 71 3.96 12.14 -8.81
C GLN A 71 3.07 12.19 -10.06
N LYS A 72 2.58 11.04 -10.53
CA LYS A 72 1.75 10.97 -11.75
C LYS A 72 0.34 11.53 -11.56
N LEU A 73 -0.18 11.47 -10.34
CA LEU A 73 -1.44 12.11 -9.95
C LEU A 73 -1.28 13.61 -9.64
N GLY A 74 -0.04 14.12 -9.51
CA GLY A 74 0.22 15.52 -9.16
C GLY A 74 -0.12 15.87 -7.72
N VAL A 75 0.01 14.92 -6.80
CA VAL A 75 -0.33 15.08 -5.37
C VAL A 75 0.86 14.75 -4.45
N PRO A 76 0.89 15.24 -3.21
CA PRO A 76 1.92 14.90 -2.24
C PRO A 76 2.00 13.40 -1.94
N PHE A 77 3.21 12.95 -1.59
CA PHE A 77 3.46 11.62 -1.06
C PHE A 77 3.68 11.68 0.45
N VAL A 78 3.07 10.75 1.17
CA VAL A 78 3.12 10.64 2.63
C VAL A 78 3.75 9.30 3.02
N PRO A 79 4.94 9.27 3.66
CA PRO A 79 5.55 8.03 4.10
C PRO A 79 4.94 7.53 5.42
N VAL A 80 4.34 6.34 5.40
CA VAL A 80 3.95 5.61 6.62
C VAL A 80 5.09 4.67 7.00
N ARG A 81 5.63 4.79 8.21
CA ARG A 81 6.83 4.04 8.63
C ARG A 81 6.65 3.31 9.93
N LYS A 82 7.49 2.31 10.22
CA LYS A 82 7.59 1.75 11.57
C LYS A 82 8.12 2.78 12.56
N ALA A 83 7.83 2.54 13.83
CA ALA A 83 8.27 3.36 14.96
C ALA A 83 9.76 3.77 14.90
N GLY A 84 10.03 5.04 15.15
CA GLY A 84 11.37 5.61 15.27
C GLY A 84 12.08 5.88 13.94
N LYS A 85 11.37 5.85 12.81
CA LYS A 85 11.95 6.13 11.48
C LYS A 85 11.64 7.54 10.96
N LEU A 86 10.63 8.19 11.52
CA LEU A 86 10.19 9.52 11.13
C LEU A 86 10.81 10.57 12.08
N PRO A 87 11.50 11.61 11.56
CA PRO A 87 12.29 12.53 12.40
C PRO A 87 11.50 13.70 13.02
N HIS A 88 10.34 14.04 12.46
CA HIS A 88 9.47 15.10 12.97
C HIS A 88 8.43 14.54 13.96
N THR A 89 7.54 15.40 14.48
CA THR A 89 6.48 15.00 15.41
C THR A 89 5.56 13.97 14.75
N VAL A 90 5.31 12.86 15.44
CA VAL A 90 4.55 11.73 14.92
C VAL A 90 3.28 11.46 15.70
N LYS A 91 2.27 10.95 15.00
CA LYS A 91 1.18 10.15 15.58
C LYS A 91 1.50 8.68 15.31
N GLN A 92 1.22 7.81 16.28
CA GLN A 92 1.53 6.39 16.21
C GLN A 92 0.28 5.53 16.35
N LYS A 93 0.29 4.35 15.73
CA LYS A 93 -0.75 3.33 15.90
C LYS A 93 -0.11 1.96 16.11
N VAL A 94 -0.46 1.31 17.21
CA VAL A 94 -0.10 -0.08 17.50
C VAL A 94 -1.14 -1.01 16.88
N TYR A 95 -0.71 -2.12 16.30
CA TYR A 95 -1.59 -3.14 15.75
C TYR A 95 -1.04 -4.55 15.95
N GLU A 96 -1.95 -5.52 16.01
CA GLU A 96 -1.65 -6.94 16.21
C GLU A 96 -1.13 -7.59 14.93
N LEU A 97 -0.11 -8.42 15.08
CA LEU A 97 0.38 -9.37 14.08
C LEU A 97 -0.03 -10.80 14.51
N GLU A 98 0.23 -11.80 13.65
CA GLU A 98 0.06 -13.22 14.03
C GLU A 98 0.89 -13.57 15.28
N TYR A 99 2.07 -12.94 15.42
CA TYR A 99 2.94 -13.09 16.57
C TYR A 99 3.47 -11.71 17.00
N GLY A 100 2.86 -11.15 18.05
CA GLY A 100 3.25 -9.87 18.65
C GLY A 100 2.55 -8.66 18.04
N THR A 101 3.11 -7.47 18.29
CA THR A 101 2.56 -6.21 17.81
C THR A 101 3.58 -5.45 16.97
N ALA A 102 3.10 -4.59 16.10
CA ALA A 102 3.90 -3.61 15.39
C ALA A 102 3.31 -2.21 15.58
N THR A 103 4.14 -1.19 15.36
CA THR A 103 3.72 0.21 15.46
C THR A 103 4.10 0.93 14.18
N ILE A 104 3.13 1.62 13.59
CA ILE A 104 3.34 2.54 12.47
C ILE A 104 3.21 4.00 12.92
N GLU A 105 3.84 4.88 12.17
CA GLU A 105 3.92 6.32 12.41
C GLU A 105 3.61 7.11 11.14
N LEU A 106 3.01 8.27 11.37
CA LEU A 106 2.84 9.35 10.39
C LEU A 106 3.29 10.66 11.04
N HIS A 107 3.90 11.56 10.26
CA HIS A 107 4.14 12.92 10.73
C HIS A 107 2.81 13.65 10.94
N THR A 108 2.70 14.43 11.99
CA THR A 108 1.45 15.12 12.35
C THR A 108 1.02 16.19 11.33
N ASP A 109 1.94 16.64 10.48
CA ASP A 109 1.75 17.63 9.41
C ASP A 109 1.69 17.00 8.00
N ALA A 110 1.59 15.66 7.90
CA ALA A 110 1.63 14.95 6.62
C ALA A 110 0.51 15.34 5.64
N PHE A 111 -0.65 15.78 6.13
CA PHE A 111 -1.80 16.22 5.35
C PHE A 111 -2.74 17.08 6.22
N LYS A 112 -3.74 17.71 5.61
CA LYS A 112 -4.74 18.52 6.32
C LYS A 112 -5.97 17.68 6.67
N ALA A 113 -6.66 18.05 7.74
CA ALA A 113 -7.95 17.47 8.06
C ALA A 113 -8.92 17.66 6.88
N GLY A 114 -9.60 16.58 6.49
CA GLY A 114 -10.50 16.53 5.34
C GLY A 114 -9.88 16.07 4.01
N ASP A 115 -8.55 15.98 3.92
CA ASP A 115 -7.84 15.47 2.74
C ASP A 115 -8.15 13.99 2.49
N HIS A 116 -8.30 13.60 1.22
CA HIS A 116 -8.56 12.23 0.78
C HIS A 116 -7.23 11.54 0.46
N ILE A 117 -6.86 10.57 1.28
CA ILE A 117 -5.57 9.89 1.23
C ILE A 117 -5.74 8.54 0.56
N LEU A 118 -5.10 8.35 -0.59
CA LEU A 118 -5.00 7.03 -1.23
C LEU A 118 -3.90 6.24 -0.54
N ILE A 119 -4.20 5.06 -0.01
CA ILE A 119 -3.19 4.21 0.62
C ILE A 119 -2.64 3.23 -0.42
N HIS A 120 -1.32 3.10 -0.47
CA HIS A 120 -0.63 2.22 -1.40
C HIS A 120 0.35 1.29 -0.66
N ASP A 121 0.33 0.01 -1.03
CA ASP A 121 1.36 -0.95 -0.65
C ASP A 121 1.68 -1.88 -1.84
N ASP A 122 2.82 -2.56 -1.80
CA ASP A 122 3.18 -3.46 -2.90
C ASP A 122 2.27 -4.70 -2.95
N LEU A 123 1.89 -5.23 -1.79
CA LEU A 123 1.14 -6.46 -1.67
C LEU A 123 0.07 -6.42 -0.57
N LEU A 124 -1.16 -6.80 -0.90
CA LEU A 124 -2.21 -7.07 0.07
C LEU A 124 -2.15 -8.51 0.57
N ALA A 125 -1.74 -8.70 1.82
CA ALA A 125 -1.79 -9.98 2.53
C ALA A 125 -3.04 -10.05 3.43
N THR A 126 -2.88 -9.96 4.75
CA THR A 126 -3.99 -9.97 5.73
C THR A 126 -4.67 -8.62 5.93
N GLY A 127 -4.13 -7.55 5.32
CA GLY A 127 -4.66 -6.17 5.42
C GLY A 127 -4.37 -5.45 6.75
N GLY A 128 -3.69 -6.08 7.72
CA GLY A 128 -3.48 -5.51 9.07
C GLY A 128 -2.76 -4.16 9.08
N THR A 129 -1.64 -4.04 8.38
CA THR A 129 -0.87 -2.77 8.32
C THR A 129 -1.66 -1.65 7.65
N VAL A 130 -2.42 -1.97 6.60
CA VAL A 130 -3.24 -0.99 5.86
C VAL A 130 -4.44 -0.55 6.69
N ALA A 131 -5.07 -1.46 7.44
CA ALA A 131 -6.13 -1.12 8.38
C ALA A 131 -5.61 -0.17 9.48
N ALA A 132 -4.46 -0.50 10.10
CA ALA A 132 -3.83 0.38 11.08
C ALA A 132 -3.49 1.76 10.50
N THR A 133 -3.00 1.79 9.26
CA THR A 133 -2.69 3.04 8.53
C THR A 133 -3.96 3.87 8.30
N SER A 134 -5.05 3.21 7.93
CA SER A 134 -6.35 3.84 7.70
C SER A 134 -6.89 4.48 8.98
N GLU A 135 -6.86 3.75 10.09
CA GLU A 135 -7.28 4.26 11.40
C GLU A 135 -6.44 5.47 11.83
N LEU A 136 -5.12 5.39 11.67
CA LEU A 136 -4.21 6.49 12.00
C LEU A 136 -4.49 7.74 11.16
N ILE A 137 -4.77 7.58 9.86
CA ILE A 137 -5.16 8.68 8.97
C ILE A 137 -6.48 9.31 9.44
N GLN A 138 -7.47 8.49 9.79
CA GLN A 138 -8.78 8.95 10.27
C GLN A 138 -8.67 9.68 11.62
N GLU A 139 -7.85 9.18 12.55
CA GLU A 139 -7.56 9.85 13.83
C GLU A 139 -6.92 11.24 13.64
N MET A 140 -6.15 11.42 12.57
CA MET A 140 -5.57 12.71 12.17
C MET A 140 -6.54 13.60 11.37
N GLY A 141 -7.79 13.16 11.17
CA GLY A 141 -8.83 13.89 10.45
C GLY A 141 -8.81 13.72 8.93
N GLY A 142 -7.95 12.85 8.39
CA GLY A 142 -7.94 12.50 6.98
C GLY A 142 -9.07 11.53 6.61
N LYS A 143 -9.36 11.42 5.32
CA LYS A 143 -10.34 10.46 4.77
C LYS A 143 -9.60 9.45 3.91
N VAL A 144 -9.92 8.16 4.05
CA VAL A 144 -9.36 7.14 3.15
C VAL A 144 -10.04 7.25 1.79
N ALA A 145 -9.27 7.53 0.73
CA ALA A 145 -9.77 7.64 -0.64
C ALA A 145 -9.98 6.27 -1.31
N GLY A 146 -9.20 5.28 -0.87
CA GLY A 146 -9.16 3.93 -1.41
C GLY A 146 -7.79 3.29 -1.18
N PHE A 147 -7.60 2.12 -1.78
CA PHE A 147 -6.41 1.29 -1.64
C PHE A 147 -5.90 0.83 -3.00
N THR A 148 -4.58 0.80 -3.17
CA THR A 148 -3.93 0.25 -4.37
C THR A 148 -2.83 -0.73 -4.00
N PHE A 149 -2.81 -1.87 -4.70
CA PHE A 149 -1.83 -2.94 -4.53
C PHE A 149 -1.38 -3.51 -5.87
N VAL A 150 -0.10 -3.81 -6.00
CA VAL A 150 0.42 -4.50 -7.21
C VAL A 150 -0.06 -5.94 -7.18
N VAL A 151 0.09 -6.61 -6.03
CA VAL A 151 -0.28 -8.01 -5.82
C VAL A 151 -1.30 -8.14 -4.68
N GLY A 152 -2.25 -9.06 -4.78
CA GLY A 152 -3.11 -9.45 -3.67
C GLY A 152 -3.15 -10.95 -3.49
N LEU A 153 -3.03 -11.42 -2.24
CA LEU A 153 -3.12 -12.82 -1.85
C LEU A 153 -4.55 -13.10 -1.37
N GLY A 154 -5.43 -13.50 -2.28
CA GLY A 154 -6.87 -13.67 -2.02
C GLY A 154 -7.15 -14.66 -0.89
N PHE A 155 -6.35 -15.72 -0.78
CA PHE A 155 -6.46 -16.74 0.26
C PHE A 155 -6.17 -16.24 1.70
N LEU A 156 -5.69 -15.00 1.87
CA LEU A 156 -5.47 -14.37 3.18
C LEU A 156 -6.60 -13.41 3.58
N ASN A 157 -7.65 -13.28 2.76
CA ASN A 157 -8.86 -12.51 3.03
C ASN A 157 -8.61 -11.04 3.42
N GLY A 158 -7.48 -10.45 3.01
CA GLY A 158 -7.14 -9.06 3.35
C GLY A 158 -8.15 -8.03 2.86
N HIS A 159 -8.88 -8.35 1.77
CA HIS A 159 -9.95 -7.51 1.24
C HIS A 159 -11.08 -7.32 2.25
N GLU A 160 -11.53 -8.40 2.89
CA GLU A 160 -12.63 -8.38 3.88
C GLU A 160 -12.31 -7.47 5.07
N ARG A 161 -11.02 -7.30 5.38
CA ARG A 161 -10.56 -6.45 6.48
C ARG A 161 -10.63 -4.96 6.15
N ILE A 162 -10.39 -4.57 4.90
CA ILE A 162 -10.24 -3.16 4.50
C ILE A 162 -11.44 -2.62 3.73
N GLU A 163 -12.24 -3.47 3.10
CA GLU A 163 -13.46 -3.07 2.38
C GLU A 163 -14.47 -2.33 3.27
N PRO A 164 -14.71 -2.71 4.56
CA PRO A 164 -15.59 -1.95 5.43
C PRO A 164 -15.12 -0.52 5.71
N ILE A 165 -13.82 -0.23 5.53
CA ILE A 165 -13.24 1.11 5.69
C ILE A 165 -13.50 1.93 4.42
N ASN A 166 -13.22 1.35 3.25
CA ASN A 166 -13.54 1.94 1.94
C ASN A 166 -13.61 0.83 0.88
N ASN A 167 -14.66 0.83 0.06
CA ASN A 167 -14.89 -0.21 -0.95
C ASN A 167 -14.05 -0.05 -2.24
N LYS A 168 -13.25 1.01 -2.36
CA LYS A 168 -12.31 1.22 -3.47
C LYS A 168 -11.01 0.47 -3.21
N VAL A 169 -10.99 -0.83 -3.48
CA VAL A 169 -9.82 -1.69 -3.37
C VAL A 169 -9.34 -2.12 -4.76
N ILE A 170 -8.17 -1.63 -5.17
CA ILE A 170 -7.58 -1.89 -6.48
C ILE A 170 -6.40 -2.84 -6.32
N VAL A 171 -6.45 -4.00 -6.97
CA VAL A 171 -5.38 -5.00 -6.99
C VAL A 171 -5.09 -5.37 -8.44
N LEU A 172 -3.88 -5.11 -8.93
CA LEU A 172 -3.54 -5.34 -10.35
C LEU A 172 -3.30 -6.81 -10.69
N ALA A 173 -2.79 -7.62 -9.75
CA ALA A 173 -2.62 -9.06 -9.93
C ALA A 173 -3.08 -9.85 -8.70
N LYS A 174 -4.05 -10.74 -8.88
CA LYS A 174 -4.63 -11.55 -7.79
C LYS A 174 -4.08 -12.98 -7.81
N TYR A 175 -3.68 -13.48 -6.65
CA TYR A 175 -3.24 -14.86 -6.40
C TYR A 175 -4.17 -15.56 -5.42
#